data_AF-A0A916T6T7-F1
#
_entry.id   AF-A0A916T6T7-F1
#
_cell.length_a   1.000
_cell.length_b   1.000
_cell.length_c   1.000
_cell.angle_alpha   90.00
_cell.angle_beta   90.00
_cell.angle_gamma   90.00
#
_symmetry.space_group_name_H-M   'P 1'
#
loop_
_entity.id
_entity.type
_entity.pdbx_description
1 polymer ?
#
loop_
_entity_poly.entity_id
_entity_poly.type
_entity_poly.pdbx_seq_one_letter_code
_entity_poly.pdbx_strand_id
1 'polypeptide(L)'
;MTLSEILPSLAAASVERSFGPCTWGEHVSACGHDIRIGALSLTEALADRPTPFRVGDLLICRITAITAAPASTGSSMGWPETGSPETGRRHLHIDADLGTDRVIDDIAFPGTCLAGARMGDVTIVERGGIRRTVHAELPRELGVGAAILLVTASTSVPPRPQSVAHVAMAADV
;
A
#
# COMPACT_ATOMS: atom_id res chain seq x y z
N MET A 1 -10.67 -20.88 -18.78
CA MET A 1 -10.34 -19.93 -19.84
C MET A 1 -10.46 -18.52 -19.27
N THR A 2 -9.37 -17.76 -19.20
CA THR A 2 -9.35 -16.40 -18.63
C THR A 2 -9.43 -15.35 -19.73
N LEU A 3 -9.95 -14.14 -19.44
CA LEU A 3 -10.09 -13.07 -20.44
C LEU A 3 -8.77 -12.70 -21.14
N SER A 4 -7.65 -12.83 -20.42
CA SER A 4 -6.29 -12.63 -20.92
C SER A 4 -5.82 -13.71 -21.93
N GLU A 5 -6.43 -14.91 -21.94
CA GLU A 5 -6.17 -15.94 -22.96
C GLU A 5 -6.93 -15.68 -24.26
N ILE A 6 -8.03 -14.93 -24.19
CA ILE A 6 -8.88 -14.58 -25.34
C ILE A 6 -8.42 -13.25 -25.97
N LEU A 7 -7.88 -12.33 -25.16
CA LEU A 7 -7.39 -11.03 -25.59
C LEU A 7 -6.00 -10.74 -24.97
N PRO A 8 -4.90 -11.12 -25.64
CA PRO A 8 -3.55 -10.84 -25.13
C PRO A 8 -3.26 -9.35 -24.99
N SER A 9 -3.96 -8.49 -25.74
CA SER A 9 -3.90 -7.02 -25.57
C SER A 9 -4.40 -6.56 -24.20
N LEU A 10 -5.29 -7.32 -23.55
CA LEU A 10 -5.80 -7.02 -22.21
C LEU A 10 -4.80 -7.44 -21.11
N ALA A 11 -3.91 -8.39 -21.40
CA ALA A 11 -2.80 -8.71 -20.50
C ALA A 11 -1.75 -7.58 -20.45
N ALA A 12 -1.66 -6.79 -21.52
CA ALA A 12 -0.86 -5.57 -21.59
C ALA A 12 -1.61 -4.31 -21.13
N ALA A 13 -2.93 -4.40 -20.92
CA ALA A 13 -3.69 -3.30 -20.33
C ALA A 13 -3.29 -3.18 -18.86
N SER A 14 -2.38 -2.25 -18.57
CA SER A 14 -2.02 -1.91 -17.21
C SER A 14 -3.29 -1.42 -16.49
N VAL A 15 -3.66 -2.11 -15.41
CA VAL A 15 -4.63 -1.58 -14.46
C VAL A 15 -3.96 -0.37 -13.82
N GLU A 16 -4.29 0.83 -14.30
CA GLU A 16 -3.80 2.06 -13.69
C GLU A 16 -4.44 2.23 -12.32
N ARG A 17 -3.60 2.36 -11.30
CA ARG A 17 -4.03 2.66 -9.94
C ARG A 17 -4.48 4.12 -9.86
N SER A 18 -5.62 4.36 -9.22
CA SER A 18 -6.03 5.72 -8.84
C SER A 18 -5.62 6.00 -7.40
N PHE A 19 -5.12 7.21 -7.13
CA PHE A 19 -4.78 7.67 -5.79
C PHE A 19 -5.76 8.76 -5.37
N GLY A 20 -6.53 8.50 -4.30
CA GLY A 20 -7.45 9.50 -3.75
C GLY A 20 -6.65 10.64 -3.09
N PRO A 21 -6.89 11.92 -3.44
CA PRO A 21 -6.10 13.05 -2.94
C PRO A 21 -6.24 13.25 -1.43
N CYS A 22 -7.35 12.82 -0.83
CA CYS A 22 -7.57 12.88 0.62
C CYS A 22 -6.65 11.94 1.41
N THR A 23 -6.22 10.82 0.81
CA THR A 23 -5.36 9.82 1.46
C THR A 23 -3.91 10.05 1.05
N TRP A 24 -3.64 10.19 -0.25
CA TRP A 24 -2.29 10.20 -0.80
C TRP A 24 -1.70 11.62 -0.95
N GLY A 25 -2.52 12.65 -0.82
CA GLY A 25 -2.17 14.03 -1.19
C GLY A 25 -2.34 14.30 -2.69
N GLU A 26 -2.39 15.58 -3.06
CA GLU A 26 -2.74 16.02 -4.43
C GLU A 26 -1.68 15.72 -5.49
N HIS A 27 -0.48 15.31 -5.09
CA HIS A 27 0.67 15.17 -6.00
C HIS A 27 1.06 13.72 -6.30
N VAL A 28 0.30 12.73 -5.82
CA VAL A 28 0.59 11.32 -6.08
C VAL A 28 -0.18 10.83 -7.29
N SER A 29 0.53 10.26 -8.27
CA SER A 29 -0.08 9.70 -9.47
C SER A 29 0.59 8.40 -9.92
N ALA A 30 -0.16 7.56 -10.64
CA ALA A 30 0.40 6.41 -11.36
C ALA A 30 0.86 6.85 -12.75
N CYS A 31 1.95 6.26 -13.23
CA CYS A 31 2.44 6.39 -14.61
C CYS A 31 2.91 5.02 -15.08
N GLY A 32 2.02 4.24 -15.69
CA GLY A 32 2.26 2.82 -15.95
C GLY A 32 2.43 2.05 -14.64
N HIS A 33 3.60 1.41 -14.44
CA HIS A 33 3.93 0.74 -13.18
C HIS A 33 4.64 1.64 -12.17
N ASP A 34 5.11 2.81 -12.58
CA ASP A 34 5.77 3.74 -11.67
C ASP A 34 4.75 4.60 -10.92
N ILE A 35 5.15 5.07 -9.74
CA ILE A 35 4.37 6.03 -8.95
C ILE A 35 5.19 7.31 -8.83
N ARG A 36 4.53 8.44 -9.03
CA ARG A 36 5.17 9.76 -9.00
C ARG A 36 4.67 10.60 -7.84
N ILE A 37 5.55 11.40 -7.27
CA ILE A 37 5.21 12.47 -6.32
C ILE A 37 5.61 13.79 -6.99
N GLY A 38 4.66 14.45 -7.65
CA GLY A 38 4.93 15.57 -8.54
C GLY A 38 5.87 15.15 -9.68
N ALA A 39 7.07 15.74 -9.73
CA ALA A 39 8.09 15.41 -10.73
C ALA A 39 8.98 14.21 -10.36
N LEU A 40 8.90 13.70 -9.14
CA LEU A 40 9.75 12.61 -8.64
C LEU A 40 9.21 11.25 -9.09
N SER A 41 9.99 10.49 -9.87
CA SER A 41 9.76 9.05 -10.07
C SER A 41 10.25 8.27 -8.86
N LEU A 42 9.41 7.40 -8.30
CA LEU A 42 9.83 6.60 -7.14
C LEU A 42 10.76 5.46 -7.52
N THR A 43 10.61 4.89 -8.72
CA THR A 43 11.53 3.87 -9.23
C THR A 43 12.95 4.43 -9.39
N GLU A 44 13.08 5.61 -10.00
CA GLU A 44 14.39 6.30 -10.15
C GLU A 44 14.95 6.72 -8.80
N ALA A 45 14.14 7.35 -7.95
CA ALA A 45 14.58 7.81 -6.64
C ALA A 45 15.10 6.67 -5.75
N LEU A 46 14.48 5.49 -5.81
CA LEU A 46 14.93 4.30 -5.08
C LEU A 46 16.15 3.64 -5.71
N ALA A 47 16.37 3.78 -7.01
CA ALA A 47 17.61 3.33 -7.65
C ALA A 47 18.81 4.14 -7.13
N ASP A 48 18.66 5.46 -7.02
CA ASP A 48 19.72 6.35 -6.53
C ASP A 48 19.88 6.30 -5.01
N ARG A 49 18.78 6.12 -4.28
CA ARG A 49 18.76 6.12 -2.82
C ARG A 49 18.22 4.78 -2.30
N PRO A 50 19.10 3.84 -1.92
CA PRO A 50 18.65 2.52 -1.48
C PRO A 50 18.05 2.50 -0.07
N THR A 51 18.29 3.53 0.72
CA THR A 51 17.79 3.68 2.09
C THR A 51 16.38 4.28 2.13
N PRO A 52 15.52 3.90 3.09
CA PRO A 52 14.21 4.52 3.26
C PRO A 52 14.26 6.03 3.44
N PHE A 53 13.24 6.72 2.92
CA PHE A 53 13.12 8.18 3.03
C PHE A 53 11.67 8.64 3.01
N ARG A 54 11.44 9.86 3.49
CA ARG A 54 10.10 10.44 3.58
C ARG A 54 9.92 11.64 2.66
N VAL A 55 8.70 11.81 2.19
CA VAL A 55 8.20 13.01 1.52
C VAL A 55 6.86 13.37 2.18
N GLY A 56 6.90 14.29 3.15
CA GLY A 56 5.75 14.57 4.01
C GLY A 56 5.32 13.32 4.78
N ASP A 57 4.05 12.94 4.59
CA ASP A 57 3.42 11.78 5.23
C ASP A 57 3.65 10.46 4.49
N LEU A 58 4.38 10.49 3.38
CA LEU A 58 4.72 9.32 2.57
C LEU A 58 6.09 8.76 2.98
N LEU A 59 6.14 7.46 3.27
CA LEU A 59 7.38 6.72 3.51
C LEU A 59 7.68 5.81 2.31
N ILE A 60 8.82 6.05 1.69
CA ILE A 60 9.33 5.30 0.55
C ILE A 60 10.39 4.33 1.09
N CYS A 61 10.23 3.03 0.85
CA CYS A 61 11.20 2.01 1.28
C CYS A 61 11.17 0.75 0.42
N ARG A 62 11.98 -0.24 0.79
CA ARG A 62 12.04 -1.56 0.15
C ARG A 62 11.71 -2.66 1.14
N ILE A 63 11.18 -3.75 0.60
CA ILE A 63 10.97 -4.99 1.33
C ILE A 63 12.32 -5.65 1.60
N THR A 64 12.63 -5.93 2.86
CA THR A 64 13.85 -6.64 3.26
C THR A 64 13.63 -8.14 3.46
N ALA A 65 12.41 -8.54 3.81
CA ALA A 65 12.01 -9.94 3.90
C ALA A 65 10.49 -10.09 3.71
N ILE A 66 10.06 -11.25 3.24
CA ILE A 66 8.65 -11.63 3.16
C ILE A 66 8.47 -12.90 3.99
N THR A 67 7.54 -12.86 4.93
CA THR A 67 7.20 -14.02 5.77
C THR A 67 5.70 -14.30 5.70
N ALA A 68 5.32 -15.57 5.83
CA ALA A 68 3.92 -15.92 6.03
C ALA A 68 3.46 -15.38 7.39
N ALA A 69 2.19 -14.95 7.47
CA ALA A 69 1.60 -14.67 8.77
C ALA A 69 1.64 -15.95 9.62
N PRO A 70 1.98 -15.87 10.93
CA PRO A 70 1.92 -17.03 11.80
C PRO A 70 0.50 -17.57 11.78
N ALA A 71 0.36 -18.89 11.60
CA ALA A 71 -0.92 -19.55 11.75
C ALA A 71 -1.49 -19.17 13.13
N SER A 72 -2.66 -18.57 13.15
CA SER A 72 -3.35 -18.29 14.41
C SER A 72 -3.48 -19.60 15.15
N THR A 73 -2.78 -19.76 16.27
CA THR A 73 -2.89 -20.91 17.16
C THR A 73 -4.22 -20.83 17.91
N GLY A 74 -5.32 -20.89 17.16
CA GLY A 74 -6.62 -21.20 17.72
C GLY A 74 -6.60 -22.68 18.08
N SER A 75 -6.94 -23.00 19.32
CA SER A 75 -7.12 -24.38 19.79
C SER A 75 -8.27 -25.06 19.05
N SER A 76 -8.04 -25.51 17.82
CA SER A 76 -8.84 -26.59 17.23
C SER A 76 -7.93 -27.79 17.08
N MET A 77 -8.13 -28.76 17.96
CA MET A 77 -7.71 -30.14 17.75
C MET A 77 -8.48 -30.66 16.52
N GLY A 78 -7.93 -30.37 15.35
CA GLY A 78 -8.44 -30.71 14.04
C GLY A 78 -7.23 -30.93 13.14
N TRP A 79 -7.35 -31.87 12.22
CA TRP A 79 -6.32 -32.41 11.36
C TRP A 79 -5.37 -31.36 10.77
N PRO A 80 -4.11 -31.70 10.42
CA PRO A 80 -3.23 -30.79 9.71
C PRO A 80 -3.86 -30.48 8.34
N GLU A 81 -4.66 -29.43 8.28
CA GLU A 81 -5.01 -28.80 7.03
C GLU A 81 -3.70 -28.23 6.50
N THR A 82 -3.18 -28.89 5.48
CA THR A 82 -2.14 -28.38 4.60
C THR A 82 -2.65 -27.04 4.09
N GLY A 83 -2.28 -25.97 4.80
CA GLY A 83 -2.82 -24.64 4.56
C GLY A 83 -2.60 -24.28 3.10
N SER A 84 -3.70 -24.07 2.37
CA SER A 84 -3.63 -23.49 1.04
C SER A 84 -2.88 -22.16 1.16
N PRO A 85 -1.87 -21.87 0.31
CA PRO A 85 -1.18 -20.58 0.28
C PRO A 85 -2.10 -19.39 -0.09
N GLU A 86 -3.40 -19.63 -0.24
CA GLU A 86 -4.41 -18.69 -0.71
C GLU A 86 -4.97 -17.73 0.36
N THR A 87 -4.66 -17.92 1.65
CA THR A 87 -5.13 -17.00 2.71
C THR A 87 -4.22 -15.78 2.90
N GLY A 88 -4.03 -15.03 1.81
CA GLY A 88 -4.01 -13.56 1.70
C GLY A 88 -3.19 -12.66 2.63
N ARG A 89 -2.48 -13.19 3.65
CA ARG A 89 -1.78 -12.39 4.66
C ARG A 89 -0.28 -12.53 4.52
N ARG A 90 0.37 -11.44 4.07
CA ARG A 90 1.82 -11.37 3.96
C ARG A 90 2.39 -10.41 4.98
N HIS A 91 3.47 -10.83 5.63
CA HIS A 91 4.28 -9.96 6.47
C HIS A 91 5.45 -9.42 5.63
N LEU A 92 5.46 -8.12 5.39
CA LEU A 92 6.52 -7.43 4.65
C LEU A 92 7.42 -6.73 5.66
N HIS A 93 8.68 -7.14 5.72
CA HIS A 93 9.67 -6.49 6.59
C HIS A 93 10.30 -5.32 5.86
N ILE A 94 10.55 -4.22 6.58
CA ILE A 94 11.20 -3.01 6.06
C ILE A 94 12.32 -2.55 6.97
N ASP A 95 13.33 -1.90 6.41
CA ASP A 95 14.42 -1.28 7.18
C ASP A 95 14.10 0.17 7.58
N ALA A 96 12.88 0.41 8.07
CA ALA A 96 12.43 1.72 8.51
C ALA A 96 11.63 1.60 9.80
N ASP A 97 11.59 2.71 10.55
CA ASP A 97 10.69 2.87 11.70
C ASP A 97 9.71 4.00 11.37
N LEU A 98 8.42 3.74 11.61
CA LEU A 98 7.39 4.71 11.31
C LEU A 98 7.26 5.79 12.40
N GLY A 99 7.71 5.50 13.64
CA GLY A 99 7.42 6.31 14.83
C GLY A 99 6.18 5.77 15.56
N THR A 100 6.07 5.97 16.87
CA THR A 100 4.96 5.42 17.69
C THR A 100 3.65 6.20 17.53
N ASP A 101 3.73 7.43 17.04
CA ASP A 101 2.63 8.37 16.80
C ASP A 101 2.07 8.29 15.38
N ARG A 102 2.44 7.26 14.62
CA ARG A 102 2.06 7.08 13.21
C ARG A 102 1.29 5.79 12.99
N VAL A 103 0.30 5.86 12.10
CA VAL A 103 -0.43 4.72 11.55
C VAL A 103 -0.18 4.60 10.06
N ILE A 104 -0.50 3.44 9.48
CA ILE A 104 -0.47 3.23 8.03
C ILE A 104 -1.91 3.34 7.55
N ASP A 105 -2.17 4.32 6.69
CA ASP A 105 -3.51 4.52 6.12
C ASP A 105 -3.68 3.72 4.83
N ASP A 106 -2.64 3.66 4.00
CA ASP A 106 -2.65 2.96 2.72
C ASP A 106 -1.24 2.58 2.26
N ILE A 107 -1.14 1.68 1.29
CA ILE A 107 0.11 1.16 0.72
C ILE A 107 0.02 0.98 -0.80
N ALA A 108 1.13 1.27 -1.48
CA ALA A 108 1.31 1.02 -2.89
C ALA A 108 2.68 0.39 -3.19
N PHE A 109 2.79 -0.20 -4.37
CA PHE A 109 3.94 -1.00 -4.80
C PHE A 109 4.53 -0.43 -6.09
N PRO A 110 5.37 0.63 -6.03
CA PRO A 110 6.00 1.20 -7.21
C PRO A 110 6.78 0.15 -8.02
N GLY A 111 6.71 0.23 -9.34
CA GLY A 111 7.40 -0.67 -10.26
C GLY A 111 6.80 -2.08 -10.36
N THR A 112 5.67 -2.36 -9.69
CA THR A 112 5.04 -3.69 -9.67
C THR A 112 3.77 -3.71 -10.50
N CYS A 113 3.58 -4.75 -11.31
CA CYS A 113 2.36 -4.95 -12.07
C CYS A 113 1.21 -5.39 -11.15
N LEU A 114 0.06 -4.71 -11.25
CA LEU A 114 -1.15 -5.02 -10.48
C LEU A 114 -2.07 -6.03 -11.17
N ALA A 115 -1.70 -6.55 -12.34
CA ALA A 115 -2.48 -7.60 -13.01
C ALA A 115 -2.59 -8.83 -12.10
N GLY A 116 -3.83 -9.20 -11.75
CA GLY A 116 -4.08 -10.30 -10.82
C GLY A 116 -3.87 -9.96 -9.35
N ALA A 117 -3.70 -8.68 -9.00
CA ALA A 117 -3.71 -8.23 -7.61
C ALA A 117 -5.02 -8.63 -6.90
N ARG A 118 -4.94 -8.77 -5.57
CA ARG A 118 -6.07 -9.16 -4.72
C ARG A 118 -6.08 -8.30 -3.48
N MET A 119 -7.28 -7.94 -3.01
CA MET A 119 -7.43 -7.30 -1.71
C MET A 119 -7.05 -8.28 -0.59
N GLY A 120 -6.27 -7.82 0.38
CA GLY A 120 -5.86 -8.63 1.52
C GLY A 120 -5.23 -7.81 2.63
N ASP A 121 -5.01 -8.44 3.78
CA ASP A 121 -4.34 -7.80 4.91
C ASP A 121 -2.82 -7.95 4.74
N VAL A 122 -2.13 -6.81 4.72
CA VAL A 122 -0.68 -6.75 4.65
C VAL A 122 -0.16 -6.24 5.99
N THR A 123 0.71 -7.01 6.62
CA THR A 123 1.38 -6.60 7.86
C THR A 123 2.75 -6.08 7.53
N ILE A 124 2.99 -4.80 7.77
CA ILE A 124 4.32 -4.20 7.73
C ILE A 124 5.02 -4.48 9.06
N VAL A 125 6.23 -5.05 8.99
CA VAL A 125 7.11 -5.28 10.12
C VAL A 125 8.28 -4.31 10.01
N GLU A 126 8.34 -3.35 10.93
CA GLU A 126 9.40 -2.35 10.99
C GLU A 126 10.72 -2.93 11.49
N ARG A 127 11.79 -2.15 11.33
CA ARG A 127 13.12 -2.50 11.84
C ARG A 127 13.11 -2.80 13.35
N GLY A 128 12.36 -2.01 14.13
CA GLY A 128 12.16 -2.26 15.57
C GLY A 128 11.25 -3.44 15.91
N GLY A 129 10.72 -4.16 14.92
CA GLY A 129 9.80 -5.30 15.10
C GLY A 129 8.34 -4.91 15.36
N ILE A 130 8.03 -3.61 15.37
CA ILE A 130 6.64 -3.11 15.45
C ILE A 130 5.89 -3.59 14.19
N ARG A 131 4.64 -4.02 14.40
CA ARG A 131 3.78 -4.57 13.34
C ARG A 131 2.57 -3.69 13.15
N ARG A 132 2.30 -3.31 11.90
CA ARG A 132 1.11 -2.55 11.51
C ARG A 132 0.45 -3.22 10.32
N THR A 133 -0.85 -3.49 10.43
CA THR A 133 -1.61 -4.17 9.38
C THR A 133 -2.52 -3.18 8.66
N VAL A 134 -2.49 -3.21 7.34
CA VAL A 134 -3.34 -2.41 6.45
C VAL A 134 -4.05 -3.33 5.46
N HIS A 135 -5.28 -2.99 5.11
CA HIS A 135 -6.04 -3.71 4.09
C HIS A 135 -5.85 -3.03 2.74
N ALA A 136 -5.23 -3.72 1.78
CA ALA A 136 -4.84 -3.12 0.51
C ALA A 136 -4.80 -4.12 -0.63
N GLU A 137 -4.69 -3.62 -1.86
CA GLU A 137 -4.44 -4.45 -3.04
C GLU A 137 -2.99 -4.96 -3.00
N LEU A 138 -2.84 -6.27 -2.91
CA LEU A 138 -1.55 -6.95 -2.92
C LEU A 138 -1.25 -7.50 -4.32
N PRO A 139 -0.10 -7.15 -4.92
CA PRO A 139 0.35 -7.75 -6.17
C PRO A 139 0.51 -9.26 -6.05
N ARG A 140 0.21 -9.99 -7.13
CA ARG A 140 0.39 -11.45 -7.18
C ARG A 140 1.85 -11.83 -6.91
N GLU A 141 2.75 -11.12 -7.58
CA GLU A 141 4.19 -11.27 -7.50
C GLU A 141 4.78 -10.10 -6.72
N LEU A 142 5.40 -10.41 -5.59
CA LEU A 142 6.07 -9.43 -4.75
C LEU A 142 7.33 -10.09 -4.20
N GLY A 143 8.48 -9.44 -4.42
CA GLY A 143 9.79 -9.97 -4.05
C GLY A 143 10.49 -9.13 -2.99
N VAL A 144 11.50 -9.72 -2.34
CA VAL A 144 12.46 -8.97 -1.55
C VAL A 144 13.17 -7.96 -2.46
N GLY A 145 13.36 -6.74 -1.98
CA GLY A 145 13.91 -5.61 -2.73
C GLY A 145 12.86 -4.79 -3.50
N ALA A 146 11.62 -5.27 -3.61
CA ALA A 146 10.55 -4.51 -4.23
C ALA A 146 10.29 -3.21 -3.45
N ALA A 147 9.98 -2.15 -4.20
CA ALA A 147 9.64 -0.86 -3.65
C ALA A 147 8.25 -0.90 -2.99
N ILE A 148 8.10 -0.19 -1.88
CA ILE A 148 6.81 0.10 -1.27
C ILE A 148 6.73 1.59 -0.94
N LEU A 149 5.53 2.12 -1.09
CA LEU A 149 5.15 3.46 -0.70
C LEU A 149 4.05 3.34 0.35
N LEU A 150 4.29 3.87 1.54
CA LEU A 150 3.34 3.87 2.65
C LEU A 150 2.80 5.27 2.87
N VAL A 151 1.48 5.40 2.97
CA VAL A 151 0.83 6.61 3.50
C VAL A 151 0.76 6.49 5.01
N THR A 152 1.24 7.51 5.72
CA THR A 152 1.26 7.50 7.18
C THR A 152 0.60 8.74 7.77
N ALA A 153 -0.44 8.56 8.58
CA ALA A 153 -1.05 9.66 9.33
C ALA A 153 -0.53 9.72 10.77
N SER A 154 -0.52 10.93 11.33
CA SER A 154 -0.22 11.13 12.75
C SER A 154 -1.46 10.82 13.59
N THR A 155 -1.31 10.02 14.65
CA THR A 155 -2.40 9.61 15.54
C THR A 155 -2.89 10.71 16.48
N SER A 156 -2.14 11.83 16.57
CA SER A 156 -2.42 12.95 17.46
C SER A 156 -3.33 14.03 16.86
N VAL A 157 -3.78 13.88 15.60
CA VAL A 157 -4.57 14.91 14.91
C VAL A 157 -6.07 14.68 15.18
N PRO A 158 -6.78 15.58 15.89
CA PRO A 158 -8.24 15.52 15.95
C PRO A 158 -8.84 15.74 14.55
N PRO A 159 -10.00 15.15 14.22
CA PRO A 159 -10.59 15.26 12.90
C PRO A 159 -10.78 16.74 12.54
N ARG A 160 -10.18 17.15 11.42
CA ARG A 160 -10.36 18.51 10.88
C ARG A 160 -11.86 18.70 10.61
N PRO A 161 -12.54 19.66 11.25
CA PRO A 161 -13.94 19.91 10.94
C PRO A 161 -14.05 20.26 9.46
N GLN A 162 -14.84 19.46 8.72
CA GLN A 162 -15.18 19.76 7.34
C GLN A 162 -15.94 21.09 7.35
N SER A 163 -15.34 22.13 6.77
CA SER A 163 -16.01 23.40 6.55
C SER A 163 -17.12 23.19 5.53
N VAL A 164 -18.32 22.84 5.99
CA VAL A 164 -19.52 22.88 5.16
C VAL A 164 -19.79 24.36 4.90
N ALA A 165 -19.39 24.84 3.72
CA ALA A 165 -19.84 26.13 3.23
C ALA A 165 -21.35 26.09 3.06
N HIS A 166 -22.07 26.58 4.08
CA HIS A 166 -23.50 26.82 4.00
C HIS A 166 -23.70 28.01 3.06
N VAL A 167 -24.03 27.76 1.80
CA VAL A 167 -24.55 28.78 0.88
C VAL A 167 -25.97 29.12 1.36
N ALA A 168 -26.08 30.12 2.23
CA ALA A 168 -27.33 30.79 2.48
C ALA A 168 -27.60 31.73 1.29
N MET A 169 -28.35 31.24 0.29
CA MET A 169 -29.03 32.16 -0.62
C MET A 169 -30.17 32.82 0.16
N ALA A 170 -29.92 34.03 0.63
CA ALA A 170 -30.97 34.93 1.09
C ALA A 170 -31.86 35.25 -0.11
N ALA A 171 -33.07 34.70 -0.10
CA ALA A 171 -34.19 35.27 -0.81
C ALA A 171 -34.81 36.31 0.12
N ASP A 172 -34.81 37.58 -0.27
CA ASP A 172 -35.85 38.52 0.14
C ASP A 172 -35.86 39.77 -0.78
N VAL A 173 -37.03 39.91 -1.41
CA VAL A 173 -37.76 41.11 -1.92
C VAL A 173 -37.07 42.09 -2.86
#